data_AF-A0A952GWF8-F1
#
_entry.id   AF-A0A952GWF8-F1
#
_cell.length_a   1.000
_cell.length_b   1.000
_cell.length_c   1.000
_cell.angle_alpha   90.00
_cell.angle_beta   90.00
_cell.angle_gamma   90.00
#
_symmetry.space_group_name_H-M   'P 1'
#
loop_
_entity.id
_entity.type
_entity.pdbx_description
1 polymer ?
#
loop_
_entity_poly.entity_id
_entity_poly.type
_entity_poly.pdbx_seq_one_letter_code
_entity_poly.pdbx_strand_id
1 'polypeptide(L)'
;MSKVLVIGAGGVGSVAVHKMAMNPRIFSHVSLASRTVSKCQAIARSVAERTGVAIDTYHIDAEDVPALTALIERIGPRLVVNLALPYQDLAIMDACLAAGVDYLDTANYEPREEAKFEYKWQWAYNGRFRDKGLMALLGSGFDPGVTSVFAMWLKKHKLKTIRTLDILDCNGGDHGQAFATNFNPEINIREVTAPARHWLNGEWVETPAMTIRENFDFEGVGPKNMYLMYHEELESLVRFIPEMQRARFWMTFGDAYINHLTVLQNVGMTR
;
A
#
# COMPACT_ATOMS: atom_id res chain seq x y z
N MET A 1 0.76 -13.15 -23.68
CA MET A 1 0.98 -11.74 -23.31
C MET A 1 -0.13 -11.34 -22.35
N SER A 2 0.17 -10.53 -21.32
CA SER A 2 -0.77 -10.27 -20.22
C SER A 2 -1.55 -8.97 -20.43
N LYS A 3 -2.87 -9.08 -20.56
CA LYS A 3 -3.80 -7.98 -20.31
C LYS A 3 -3.90 -7.75 -18.80
N VAL A 4 -3.90 -6.50 -18.36
CA VAL A 4 -4.06 -6.14 -16.94
C VAL A 4 -5.15 -5.10 -16.76
N LEU A 5 -5.89 -5.19 -15.65
CA LEU A 5 -6.87 -4.20 -15.24
C LEU A 5 -6.39 -3.54 -13.94
N VAL A 6 -6.13 -2.24 -13.99
CA VAL A 6 -5.80 -1.42 -12.82
C VAL A 6 -7.07 -0.77 -12.30
N ILE A 7 -7.36 -0.95 -11.02
CA ILE A 7 -8.46 -0.28 -10.32
C ILE A 7 -7.86 0.81 -9.43
N GLY A 8 -8.22 2.07 -9.66
CA GLY A 8 -7.71 3.21 -8.91
C GLY A 8 -6.89 4.18 -9.76
N ALA A 9 -7.35 5.43 -9.83
CA ALA A 9 -6.75 6.51 -10.63
C ALA A 9 -6.19 7.65 -9.75
N GLY A 10 -5.57 7.28 -8.62
CA GLY A 10 -4.84 8.18 -7.73
C GLY A 10 -3.38 8.37 -8.15
N GLY A 11 -2.56 8.94 -7.26
CA GLY A 11 -1.12 9.13 -7.51
C GLY A 11 -0.40 7.82 -7.79
N VAL A 12 -0.60 6.80 -6.95
CA VAL A 12 -0.01 5.46 -7.11
C VAL A 12 -0.47 4.81 -8.42
N GLY A 13 -1.79 4.83 -8.70
CA GLY A 13 -2.36 4.33 -9.95
C GLY A 13 -1.77 4.97 -11.20
N SER A 14 -1.58 6.30 -11.18
CA SER A 14 -0.93 7.03 -12.28
C SER A 14 0.49 6.52 -12.53
N VAL A 15 1.32 6.43 -11.48
CA VAL A 15 2.71 5.95 -11.62
C VAL A 15 2.75 4.51 -12.14
N ALA A 16 1.92 3.62 -11.60
CA ALA A 16 1.88 2.22 -12.00
C ALA A 16 1.51 2.07 -13.48
N VAL A 17 0.46 2.75 -13.96
CA VAL A 17 0.01 2.68 -15.36
C VAL A 17 1.09 3.23 -16.31
N HIS A 18 1.77 4.33 -15.95
CA HIS A 18 2.91 4.83 -16.73
C HIS A 18 4.04 3.79 -16.81
N LYS A 19 4.39 3.15 -15.69
CA LYS A 19 5.46 2.13 -15.67
C LYS A 19 5.06 0.86 -16.43
N MET A 20 3.80 0.44 -16.37
CA MET A 20 3.29 -0.68 -17.18
C MET A 20 3.38 -0.36 -18.68
N ALA A 21 2.98 0.85 -19.09
CA ALA A 21 3.06 1.31 -20.47
C ALA A 21 4.50 1.40 -21.01
N MET A 22 5.47 1.71 -20.15
CA MET A 22 6.91 1.65 -20.49
C MET A 22 7.43 0.22 -20.70
N ASN A 23 6.65 -0.80 -20.36
CA ASN A 23 7.02 -2.22 -20.46
C ASN A 23 6.03 -3.02 -21.34
N PRO A 24 5.78 -2.63 -22.61
CA PRO A 24 4.73 -3.19 -23.45
C PRO A 24 4.96 -4.66 -23.84
N ARG A 25 6.21 -5.15 -23.73
CA ARG A 25 6.53 -6.58 -23.93
C ARG A 25 5.95 -7.48 -22.83
N ILE A 26 5.72 -6.92 -21.64
CA ILE A 26 5.11 -7.62 -20.50
C ILE A 26 3.61 -7.31 -20.47
N PHE A 27 3.26 -6.03 -20.57
CA PHE A 27 1.88 -5.54 -20.53
C PHE A 27 1.40 -5.20 -21.94
N SER A 28 0.88 -6.19 -22.65
CA SER A 28 0.39 -5.99 -24.02
C SER A 28 -0.86 -5.13 -24.09
N HIS A 29 -1.62 -5.05 -23.00
CA HIS A 29 -2.80 -4.21 -22.89
C HIS A 29 -3.02 -3.82 -21.43
N VAL A 30 -3.28 -2.54 -21.19
CA VAL A 30 -3.54 -2.00 -19.86
C VAL A 30 -4.88 -1.28 -19.89
N SER A 31 -5.77 -1.70 -19.01
CA SER A 31 -7.05 -1.04 -18.75
C SER A 31 -7.00 -0.32 -17.40
N LEU A 32 -7.57 0.86 -17.30
CA LEU A 32 -7.64 1.67 -16.08
C LEU A 32 -9.09 2.00 -15.73
N ALA A 33 -9.55 1.54 -14.57
CA ALA A 33 -10.89 1.81 -14.07
C ALA A 33 -10.86 2.55 -12.72
N SER A 34 -11.81 3.44 -12.51
CA SER A 34 -11.98 4.17 -11.25
C SER A 34 -13.39 4.74 -11.15
N ARG A 35 -13.80 5.13 -9.93
CA ARG A 35 -15.06 5.84 -9.68
C ARG A 35 -15.17 7.14 -10.48
N THR A 36 -14.05 7.85 -10.68
CA THR A 36 -14.03 9.10 -11.43
C THR A 36 -13.32 8.91 -12.78
N VAL A 37 -14.09 8.58 -13.82
CA VAL A 37 -13.55 8.24 -15.15
C VAL A 37 -12.69 9.35 -15.77
N SER A 38 -12.97 10.62 -15.48
CA SER A 38 -12.17 11.75 -15.98
C SER A 38 -10.72 11.72 -15.49
N LYS A 39 -10.45 11.16 -14.29
CA LYS A 39 -9.08 10.93 -13.80
C LYS A 39 -8.39 9.83 -14.61
N CYS A 40 -9.09 8.74 -14.93
CA CYS A 40 -8.56 7.69 -15.80
C CYS A 40 -8.17 8.25 -17.17
N GLN A 41 -9.06 9.04 -17.77
CA GLN A 41 -8.83 9.66 -19.08
C GLN A 41 -7.66 10.64 -19.06
N ALA A 42 -7.47 11.39 -17.98
CA ALA A 42 -6.32 12.28 -17.82
C ALA A 42 -5.00 11.49 -17.77
N ILE A 43 -4.96 10.39 -17.01
CA ILE A 43 -3.80 9.49 -16.95
C ILE A 43 -3.54 8.86 -18.32
N ALA A 44 -4.58 8.34 -18.99
CA ALA A 44 -4.47 7.72 -20.32
C ALA A 44 -3.88 8.67 -21.37
N ARG A 45 -4.32 9.94 -21.38
CA ARG A 45 -3.73 10.98 -22.25
C ARG A 45 -2.24 11.20 -21.93
N SER A 46 -1.89 11.34 -20.66
CA SER A 46 -0.49 11.55 -20.26
C SER A 46 0.41 10.36 -20.60
N VAL A 47 -0.11 9.12 -20.47
CA VAL A 47 0.61 7.91 -20.90
C VAL A 47 0.81 7.90 -22.41
N ALA A 48 -0.23 8.20 -23.19
CA ALA A 48 -0.14 8.23 -24.65
C ALA A 48 0.88 9.27 -25.12
N GLU A 49 0.89 10.47 -24.52
CA GLU A 49 1.87 11.53 -24.82
C GLU A 49 3.32 11.10 -24.53
N ARG A 50 3.55 10.34 -23.46
CA ARG A 50 4.91 9.94 -23.02
C ARG A 50 5.43 8.66 -23.65
N THR A 51 4.55 7.73 -24.00
CA THR A 51 4.93 6.36 -24.37
C THR A 51 4.36 5.89 -25.69
N GLY A 52 3.36 6.60 -26.25
CA GLY A 52 2.61 6.16 -27.42
C GLY A 52 1.66 4.99 -27.17
N VAL A 53 1.54 4.50 -25.93
CA VAL A 53 0.66 3.38 -25.58
C VAL A 53 -0.74 3.90 -25.23
N ALA A 54 -1.76 3.30 -25.85
CA ALA A 54 -3.15 3.57 -25.53
C ALA A 54 -3.58 2.79 -24.27
N ILE A 55 -4.37 3.45 -23.41
CA ILE A 55 -4.91 2.88 -22.18
C ILE A 55 -6.43 2.96 -22.26
N ASP A 56 -7.11 1.81 -22.17
CA ASP A 56 -8.56 1.79 -22.11
C ASP A 56 -9.04 2.26 -20.75
N THR A 57 -10.10 3.08 -20.72
CA THR A 57 -10.59 3.68 -19.47
C THR A 57 -12.03 3.32 -19.19
N TYR A 58 -12.34 3.05 -17.93
CA TYR A 58 -13.66 2.63 -17.50
C TYR A 58 -14.10 3.36 -16.22
N HIS A 59 -15.39 3.63 -16.12
CA HIS A 59 -16.04 3.95 -14.85
C HIS A 59 -16.34 2.64 -14.13
N ILE A 60 -16.01 2.57 -12.84
CA ILE A 60 -16.44 1.46 -11.97
C ILE A 60 -16.56 1.93 -10.52
N ASP A 61 -17.62 1.51 -9.85
CA ASP A 61 -17.64 1.46 -8.39
C ASP A 61 -17.03 0.12 -7.95
N ALA A 62 -15.89 0.15 -7.28
CA ALA A 62 -15.17 -1.07 -6.92
C ALA A 62 -15.86 -1.87 -5.80
N GLU A 63 -16.83 -1.28 -5.10
CA GLU A 63 -17.64 -1.97 -4.10
C GLU A 63 -18.86 -2.69 -4.72
N ASP A 64 -19.22 -2.38 -5.97
CA ASP A 64 -20.22 -3.15 -6.73
C ASP A 64 -19.58 -4.40 -7.33
N VAL A 65 -19.53 -5.47 -6.51
CA VAL A 65 -18.92 -6.75 -6.87
C VAL A 65 -19.49 -7.34 -8.17
N PRO A 66 -20.83 -7.40 -8.39
CA PRO A 66 -21.39 -7.84 -9.67
C PRO A 66 -20.92 -7.02 -10.87
N ALA A 67 -20.95 -5.68 -10.78
CA ALA A 67 -20.52 -4.83 -11.89
C ALA A 67 -19.01 -4.97 -12.18
N LEU A 68 -18.19 -5.06 -11.12
CA LEU A 68 -16.75 -5.26 -11.27
C LEU A 68 -16.43 -6.63 -11.86
N THR A 69 -17.15 -7.68 -11.45
CA THR A 69 -17.02 -9.03 -12.03
C THR A 69 -17.32 -9.01 -13.53
N ALA A 70 -18.45 -8.39 -13.93
CA ALA A 70 -18.81 -8.26 -15.35
C ALA A 70 -17.79 -7.45 -16.16
N LEU A 71 -17.18 -6.42 -15.56
CA LEU A 71 -16.09 -5.66 -16.18
C LEU A 71 -14.83 -6.52 -16.38
N ILE A 72 -14.44 -7.31 -15.37
CA ILE A 72 -13.29 -8.22 -15.44
C ILE A 72 -13.52 -9.26 -16.55
N GLU A 73 -14.69 -9.90 -16.58
CA GLU A 73 -15.05 -10.89 -17.60
C GLU A 73 -15.02 -10.29 -19.01
N ARG A 74 -15.53 -9.06 -19.19
CA ARG A 74 -15.52 -8.36 -20.48
C ARG A 74 -14.11 -8.06 -20.98
N ILE A 75 -13.20 -7.63 -20.09
CA ILE A 75 -11.83 -7.27 -20.46
C ILE A 75 -10.97 -8.53 -20.67
N GLY A 76 -11.22 -9.56 -19.86
CA GLY A 76 -10.39 -10.77 -19.75
C GLY A 76 -8.94 -10.48 -19.33
N PRO A 77 -8.69 -9.73 -18.24
CA PRO A 77 -7.35 -9.51 -17.74
C PRO A 77 -6.79 -10.79 -17.09
N ARG A 78 -5.47 -10.94 -17.09
CA ARG A 78 -4.79 -12.00 -16.33
C ARG A 78 -4.60 -11.62 -14.86
N LEU A 79 -4.54 -10.33 -14.58
CA LEU A 79 -4.28 -9.77 -13.27
C LEU A 79 -5.12 -8.52 -13.08
N VAL A 80 -5.80 -8.43 -11.94
CA VAL A 80 -6.37 -7.20 -11.41
C VAL A 80 -5.37 -6.59 -10.42
N VAL A 81 -5.01 -5.33 -10.64
CA VAL A 81 -4.09 -4.55 -9.81
C VAL A 81 -4.92 -3.51 -9.06
N ASN A 82 -5.17 -3.76 -7.79
CA ASN A 82 -5.89 -2.87 -6.89
C ASN A 82 -4.95 -1.78 -6.36
N LEU A 83 -5.12 -0.57 -6.87
CA LEU A 83 -4.47 0.67 -6.43
C LEU A 83 -5.54 1.70 -6.02
N ALA A 84 -6.69 1.20 -5.56
CA ALA A 84 -7.77 1.99 -5.00
C ALA A 84 -7.53 2.17 -3.49
N LEU A 85 -8.59 2.36 -2.71
CA LEU A 85 -8.49 2.51 -1.26
C LEU A 85 -8.63 1.15 -0.56
N PRO A 86 -7.94 0.95 0.59
CA PRO A 86 -7.88 -0.37 1.26
C PRO A 86 -9.23 -0.97 1.65
N TYR A 87 -10.24 -0.14 1.94
CA TYR A 87 -11.58 -0.63 2.25
C TYR A 87 -12.27 -1.36 1.08
N GLN A 88 -11.70 -1.29 -0.13
CA GLN A 88 -12.21 -1.93 -1.34
C GLN A 88 -11.59 -3.31 -1.58
N ASP A 89 -10.57 -3.70 -0.80
CA ASP A 89 -9.78 -4.91 -1.05
C ASP A 89 -10.66 -6.16 -1.11
N LEU A 90 -11.52 -6.38 -0.12
CA LEU A 90 -12.35 -7.58 -0.05
C LEU A 90 -13.34 -7.66 -1.21
N ALA A 91 -13.98 -6.54 -1.57
CA ALA A 91 -14.91 -6.48 -2.70
C ALA A 91 -14.21 -6.81 -4.02
N ILE A 92 -13.01 -6.26 -4.23
CA ILE A 92 -12.21 -6.54 -5.43
C ILE A 92 -11.71 -7.99 -5.43
N MET A 93 -11.27 -8.53 -4.29
CA MET A 93 -10.88 -9.94 -4.15
C MET A 93 -12.06 -10.88 -4.46
N ASP A 94 -13.27 -10.55 -4.00
CA ASP A 94 -14.48 -11.34 -4.32
C ASP A 94 -14.82 -11.29 -5.82
N ALA A 95 -14.68 -10.13 -6.47
CA ALA A 95 -14.85 -10.02 -7.93
C ALA A 95 -13.79 -10.82 -8.71
N CYS A 96 -12.53 -10.80 -8.25
CA CYS A 96 -11.44 -11.58 -8.84
C CYS A 96 -11.70 -13.10 -8.70
N LEU A 97 -12.14 -13.53 -7.52
CA LEU A 97 -12.55 -14.92 -7.29
C LEU A 97 -13.72 -15.31 -8.18
N ALA A 98 -14.73 -14.45 -8.32
CA ALA A 98 -15.90 -14.72 -9.15
C ALA A 98 -15.51 -14.89 -10.62
N ALA A 99 -14.71 -13.95 -11.16
CA ALA A 99 -14.28 -13.94 -12.55
C ALA A 99 -13.12 -14.91 -12.88
N GLY A 100 -12.46 -15.47 -11.86
CA GLY A 100 -11.35 -16.40 -12.06
C GLY A 100 -10.04 -15.73 -12.48
N VAL A 101 -9.69 -14.60 -11.86
CA VAL A 101 -8.52 -13.78 -12.22
C VAL A 101 -7.60 -13.56 -11.01
N ASP A 102 -6.29 -13.46 -11.25
CA ASP A 102 -5.31 -13.16 -10.20
C ASP A 102 -5.51 -11.75 -9.63
N TYR A 103 -5.11 -11.57 -8.37
CA TYR A 103 -5.24 -10.33 -7.62
C TYR A 103 -3.88 -9.83 -7.10
N LEU A 104 -3.71 -8.51 -7.09
CA LEU A 104 -2.58 -7.81 -6.45
C LEU A 104 -3.07 -6.50 -5.83
N ASP A 105 -2.61 -6.20 -4.61
CA ASP A 105 -2.79 -4.87 -3.97
C ASP A 105 -1.46 -4.29 -3.45
N THR A 106 -1.53 -3.10 -2.84
CA THR A 106 -0.38 -2.42 -2.22
C THR A 106 -0.55 -2.12 -0.73
N ALA A 107 -1.73 -2.34 -0.16
CA ALA A 107 -2.06 -2.07 1.24
C ALA A 107 -3.09 -3.11 1.68
N ASN A 108 -3.08 -3.48 2.96
CA ASN A 108 -4.03 -4.45 3.50
C ASN A 108 -5.39 -3.85 3.86
N TYR A 109 -6.39 -4.72 3.99
CA TYR A 109 -7.76 -4.31 4.22
C TYR A 109 -7.94 -3.53 5.53
N GLU A 110 -8.67 -2.42 5.43
CA GLU A 110 -9.14 -1.61 6.55
C GLU A 110 -10.66 -1.41 6.46
N PRO A 111 -11.45 -1.75 7.49
CA PRO A 111 -12.87 -1.42 7.55
C PRO A 111 -13.09 0.10 7.56
N ARG A 112 -14.15 0.59 6.89
CA ARG A 112 -14.45 2.03 6.82
C ARG A 112 -14.64 2.70 8.19
N GLU A 113 -15.24 1.97 9.14
CA GLU A 113 -15.65 2.49 10.44
C GLU A 113 -14.68 2.16 11.58
N GLU A 114 -13.59 1.42 11.28
CA GLU A 114 -12.61 1.01 12.28
C GLU A 114 -11.20 1.36 11.80
N ALA A 115 -10.46 2.13 12.60
CA ALA A 115 -9.06 2.47 12.38
C ALA A 115 -8.13 1.25 12.61
N LYS A 116 -8.37 0.17 11.88
CA LYS A 116 -7.75 -1.14 12.13
C LYS A 116 -7.47 -1.86 10.83
N PHE A 117 -6.18 -2.07 10.56
CA PHE A 117 -5.68 -2.69 9.34
C PHE A 117 -4.81 -3.90 9.69
N GLU A 118 -5.20 -5.09 9.21
CA GLU A 118 -4.59 -6.39 9.51
C GLU A 118 -4.77 -7.34 8.33
N TYR A 119 -3.82 -8.25 8.10
CA TYR A 119 -3.90 -9.20 6.99
C TYR A 119 -4.94 -10.31 7.20
N LYS A 120 -5.49 -10.49 8.41
CA LYS A 120 -6.37 -11.63 8.75
C LYS A 120 -7.55 -11.79 7.78
N TRP A 121 -8.15 -10.69 7.33
CA TRP A 121 -9.32 -10.73 6.44
C TRP A 121 -8.94 -11.24 5.05
N GLN A 122 -7.84 -10.73 4.49
CA GLN A 122 -7.35 -11.16 3.18
C GLN A 122 -6.72 -12.57 3.25
N TRP A 123 -6.02 -12.92 4.33
CA TRP A 123 -5.49 -14.28 4.54
C TRP A 123 -6.59 -15.34 4.63
N ALA A 124 -7.81 -14.99 5.06
CA ALA A 124 -8.95 -15.90 5.05
C ALA A 124 -9.32 -16.38 3.62
N TYR A 125 -8.92 -15.64 2.58
CA TYR A 125 -9.17 -15.99 1.18
C TYR A 125 -8.18 -17.05 0.63
N ASN A 126 -7.11 -17.37 1.36
CA ASN A 126 -6.04 -18.27 0.88
C ASN A 126 -6.58 -19.63 0.37
N GLY A 127 -7.53 -20.24 1.09
CA GLY A 127 -8.18 -21.48 0.65
C GLY A 127 -8.95 -21.30 -0.67
N ARG A 128 -9.81 -20.28 -0.74
CA ARG A 128 -10.66 -19.99 -1.92
C ARG A 128 -9.84 -19.69 -3.17
N PHE A 129 -8.75 -18.93 -3.06
CA PHE A 129 -7.86 -18.64 -4.19
C PHE A 129 -7.10 -19.90 -4.64
N ARG A 130 -6.53 -20.66 -3.69
CA ARG A 130 -5.81 -21.90 -3.99
C ARG A 130 -6.71 -22.93 -4.69
N ASP A 131 -7.94 -23.11 -4.22
CA ASP A 131 -8.88 -24.10 -4.76
C ASP A 131 -9.29 -23.76 -6.21
N LYS A 132 -9.21 -22.48 -6.61
CA LYS A 132 -9.40 -22.03 -8.00
C LYS A 132 -8.11 -21.95 -8.82
N GLY A 133 -6.95 -22.24 -8.23
CA GLY A 133 -5.65 -22.11 -8.89
C GLY A 133 -5.26 -20.64 -9.17
N LEU A 134 -5.73 -19.71 -8.36
CA LEU A 134 -5.49 -18.26 -8.49
C LEU A 134 -4.45 -17.77 -7.49
N MET A 135 -3.77 -16.69 -7.85
CA MET A 135 -2.84 -15.97 -7.00
C MET A 135 -3.49 -14.71 -6.40
N ALA A 136 -3.22 -14.45 -5.13
CA ALA A 136 -3.40 -13.14 -4.51
C ALA A 136 -2.05 -12.68 -3.94
N LEU A 137 -1.51 -11.56 -4.44
CA LEU A 137 -0.29 -10.93 -3.92
C LEU A 137 -0.66 -9.69 -3.11
N LEU A 138 -0.34 -9.70 -1.82
CA LEU A 138 -0.71 -8.63 -0.89
C LEU A 138 0.48 -7.72 -0.60
N GLY A 139 0.23 -6.43 -0.39
CA GLY A 139 1.23 -5.45 0.05
C GLY A 139 2.39 -5.32 -0.93
N SER A 140 2.12 -5.18 -2.23
CA SER A 140 3.15 -5.09 -3.29
C SER A 140 3.55 -3.63 -3.60
N GLY A 141 3.70 -2.80 -2.56
CA GLY A 141 4.20 -1.44 -2.65
C GLY A 141 5.72 -1.34 -2.38
N PHE A 142 6.13 -0.34 -1.61
CA PHE A 142 7.49 -0.26 -1.08
C PHE A 142 7.55 -0.81 0.35
N ASP A 143 6.77 -0.26 1.24
CA ASP A 143 6.55 -0.64 2.63
C ASP A 143 5.04 -0.61 2.86
N PRO A 144 4.36 -1.77 2.82
CA PRO A 144 4.87 -3.11 2.59
C PRO A 144 5.28 -3.35 1.13
N GLY A 145 6.16 -4.34 0.93
CA GLY A 145 6.53 -4.82 -0.40
C GLY A 145 8.04 -4.97 -0.55
N VAL A 146 8.70 -3.95 -1.08
CA VAL A 146 10.17 -3.87 -1.18
C VAL A 146 10.86 -4.15 0.17
N THR A 147 10.34 -3.63 1.29
CA THR A 147 10.88 -3.90 2.64
C THR A 147 10.84 -5.40 2.98
N SER A 148 9.74 -6.07 2.67
CA SER A 148 9.61 -7.53 2.80
C SER A 148 10.54 -8.29 1.86
N VAL A 149 10.72 -7.81 0.62
CA VAL A 149 11.67 -8.38 -0.34
C VAL A 149 13.10 -8.25 0.18
N PHE A 150 13.49 -7.10 0.74
CA PHE A 150 14.82 -6.92 1.34
C PHE A 150 15.06 -7.88 2.50
N ALA A 151 14.12 -7.98 3.44
CA ALA A 151 14.22 -8.90 4.57
C ALA A 151 14.38 -10.36 4.10
N MET A 152 13.53 -10.82 3.18
CA MET A 152 13.57 -12.20 2.72
C MET A 152 14.78 -12.49 1.83
N TRP A 153 15.24 -11.52 1.04
CA TRP A 153 16.48 -11.66 0.26
C TRP A 153 17.70 -11.78 1.17
N LEU A 154 17.80 -10.95 2.21
CA LEU A 154 18.88 -11.03 3.22
C LEU A 154 18.86 -12.37 3.94
N LYS A 155 17.67 -12.84 4.38
CA LYS A 155 17.50 -14.17 4.99
C LYS A 155 17.93 -15.30 4.04
N LYS A 156 17.65 -15.19 2.75
CA LYS A 156 18.01 -16.23 1.78
C LYS A 156 19.50 -16.26 1.44
N HIS A 157 20.14 -15.10 1.34
CA HIS A 157 21.45 -14.98 0.69
C HIS A 157 22.59 -14.54 1.61
N LYS A 158 22.29 -13.92 2.76
CA LYS A 158 23.30 -13.26 3.60
C LYS A 158 23.25 -13.67 5.06
N LEU A 159 22.09 -14.09 5.57
CA LEU A 159 21.86 -14.38 6.98
C LEU A 159 21.36 -15.80 7.18
N LYS A 160 21.71 -16.43 8.30
CA LYS A 160 21.07 -17.71 8.70
C LYS A 160 19.63 -17.49 9.15
N THR A 161 19.41 -16.37 9.84
CA THR A 161 18.10 -15.93 10.33
C THR A 161 18.15 -14.44 10.65
N ILE A 162 16.99 -13.82 10.89
CA ILE A 162 16.83 -12.42 11.29
C ILE A 162 16.22 -12.41 12.70
N ARG A 163 17.00 -11.97 13.69
CA ARG A 163 16.51 -11.84 15.08
C ARG A 163 15.94 -10.45 15.36
N THR A 164 16.47 -9.43 14.71
CA THR A 164 16.07 -8.04 14.90
C THR A 164 15.89 -7.38 13.55
N LEU A 165 14.80 -6.64 13.39
CA LEU A 165 14.49 -5.86 12.21
C LEU A 165 14.10 -4.44 12.63
N ASP A 166 14.67 -3.46 11.93
CA ASP A 166 14.29 -2.06 11.97
C ASP A 166 14.06 -1.60 10.53
N ILE A 167 12.83 -1.19 10.22
CA ILE A 167 12.47 -0.56 8.94
C ILE A 167 12.46 0.95 9.17
N LEU A 168 13.17 1.70 8.34
CA LEU A 168 13.32 3.15 8.47
C LEU A 168 12.82 3.83 7.20
N ASP A 169 11.66 4.47 7.27
CA ASP A 169 11.13 5.35 6.22
C ASP A 169 11.53 6.80 6.49
N CYS A 170 12.16 7.41 5.48
CA CYS A 170 12.58 8.79 5.51
C CYS A 170 12.09 9.54 4.27
N ASN A 171 11.23 10.54 4.50
CA ASN A 171 10.90 11.54 3.50
C ASN A 171 11.71 12.83 3.77
N GLY A 172 12.73 13.06 2.95
CA GLY A 172 13.56 14.26 2.97
C GLY A 172 13.08 15.41 2.08
N GLY A 173 11.92 15.27 1.42
CA GLY A 173 11.40 16.25 0.47
C GLY A 173 10.85 17.52 1.14
N ASP A 174 10.98 18.65 0.44
CA ASP A 174 10.34 19.92 0.79
C ASP A 174 9.44 20.37 -0.36
N HIS A 175 8.16 20.56 -0.07
CA HIS A 175 7.15 21.03 -1.02
C HIS A 175 6.95 22.56 -0.98
N GLY A 176 7.70 23.28 -0.15
CA GLY A 176 7.66 24.75 -0.02
C GLY A 176 6.40 25.30 0.65
N GLN A 177 5.60 24.44 1.31
CA GLN A 177 4.37 24.82 2.03
C GLN A 177 4.59 24.65 3.53
N ALA A 178 3.85 25.39 4.36
CA ALA A 178 3.95 25.27 5.82
C ALA A 178 3.52 23.89 6.35
N PHE A 179 2.51 23.29 5.71
CA PHE A 179 2.02 21.94 6.00
C PHE A 179 1.29 21.39 4.76
N ALA A 180 1.57 20.16 4.37
CA ALA A 180 0.81 19.44 3.34
C ALA A 180 0.80 17.94 3.67
N THR A 181 -0.24 17.24 3.22
CA THR A 181 -0.30 15.78 3.26
C THR A 181 -0.16 15.25 1.84
N ASN A 182 0.73 14.27 1.64
CA ASN A 182 0.94 13.65 0.32
C ASN A 182 -0.18 12.69 -0.08
N PHE A 183 -0.91 12.19 0.93
CA PHE A 183 -2.01 11.24 0.80
C PHE A 183 -3.30 11.85 1.34
N ASN A 184 -4.34 11.02 1.42
CA ASN A 184 -5.59 11.41 2.07
C ASN A 184 -5.28 11.93 3.49
N PRO A 185 -5.62 13.20 3.82
CA PRO A 185 -5.31 13.79 5.11
C PRO A 185 -5.91 13.01 6.29
N GLU A 186 -7.09 12.39 6.10
CA GLU A 186 -7.73 11.56 7.12
C GLU A 186 -6.87 10.36 7.49
N ILE A 187 -6.38 9.62 6.48
CA ILE A 187 -5.52 8.44 6.66
C ILE A 187 -4.21 8.85 7.32
N ASN A 188 -3.55 9.89 6.79
CA ASN A 188 -2.27 10.38 7.30
C ASN A 188 -2.36 10.81 8.78
N ILE A 189 -3.41 11.57 9.13
CA ILE A 189 -3.61 12.01 10.52
C ILE A 189 -3.89 10.81 11.43
N ARG A 190 -4.73 9.87 11.00
CA ARG A 190 -5.05 8.67 11.77
C ARG A 190 -3.82 7.80 12.01
N GLU A 191 -2.94 7.64 11.03
CA GLU A 191 -1.68 6.89 11.15
C GLU A 191 -0.74 7.54 12.17
N VAL A 192 -0.52 8.86 12.07
CA VAL A 192 0.39 9.58 12.99
C VAL A 192 -0.13 9.61 14.43
N THR A 193 -1.44 9.48 14.61
CA THR A 193 -2.10 9.61 15.92
C THR A 193 -2.50 8.27 16.53
N ALA A 194 -2.32 7.17 15.79
CA ALA A 194 -2.53 5.82 16.29
C ALA A 194 -1.43 5.42 17.28
N PRO A 195 -1.77 4.60 18.31
CA PRO A 195 -0.76 3.98 19.15
C PRO A 195 0.30 3.26 18.31
N ALA A 196 1.57 3.47 18.63
CA ALA A 196 2.64 2.73 17.99
C ALA A 196 2.61 1.28 18.47
N ARG A 197 2.74 0.32 17.56
CA ARG A 197 2.73 -1.11 17.86
C ARG A 197 3.93 -1.77 17.20
N HIS A 198 4.69 -2.55 17.95
CA HIS A 198 5.88 -3.24 17.45
C HIS A 198 6.01 -4.64 18.06
N TRP A 199 6.85 -5.48 17.46
CA TRP A 199 7.05 -6.85 17.94
C TRP A 199 8.24 -6.93 18.88
N LEU A 200 8.05 -7.57 20.03
CA LEU A 200 9.11 -7.83 21.00
C LEU A 200 8.87 -9.17 21.72
N ASN A 201 9.85 -10.07 21.62
CA ASN A 201 9.93 -11.34 22.35
C ASN A 201 8.66 -12.22 22.30
N GLY A 202 7.99 -12.29 21.15
CA GLY A 202 6.80 -13.13 20.99
C GLY A 202 5.47 -12.39 21.17
N GLU A 203 5.50 -11.10 21.48
CA GLU A 203 4.32 -10.31 21.79
C GLU A 203 4.29 -8.98 21.04
N TRP A 204 3.09 -8.47 20.79
CA TRP A 204 2.88 -7.12 20.30
C TRP A 204 2.89 -6.14 21.47
N VAL A 205 3.76 -5.14 21.41
CA VAL A 205 3.89 -4.09 22.42
C VAL A 205 3.35 -2.79 21.85
N GLU A 206 2.40 -2.20 22.57
CA GLU A 206 1.78 -0.91 22.23
C GLU A 206 2.32 0.22 23.11
N THR A 207 2.56 1.38 22.51
CA THR A 207 2.97 2.61 23.19
C THR A 207 2.17 3.80 22.64
N PRO A 208 1.97 4.88 23.40
CA PRO A 208 1.25 6.03 22.89
C PRO A 208 1.92 6.62 21.64
N ALA A 209 1.11 7.13 20.71
CA ALA A 209 1.56 7.73 19.46
C ALA A 209 2.68 8.75 19.69
N MET A 210 3.69 8.74 18.83
CA MET A 210 4.73 9.79 18.77
C MET A 210 5.55 9.99 20.06
N THR A 211 5.59 9.01 20.96
CA THR A 211 6.34 9.10 22.23
C THR A 211 7.78 8.60 22.16
N ILE A 212 8.07 7.62 21.31
CA ILE A 212 9.42 7.07 21.13
C ILE A 212 10.03 7.71 19.89
N ARG A 213 11.10 8.49 20.10
CA ARG A 213 11.81 9.26 19.08
C ARG A 213 13.28 8.91 19.09
N GLU A 214 13.85 8.75 17.90
CA GLU A 214 15.30 8.61 17.69
C GLU A 214 15.76 9.61 16.63
N ASN A 215 17.05 9.96 16.66
CA ASN A 215 17.69 10.70 15.58
C ASN A 215 18.54 9.73 14.75
N PHE A 216 18.43 9.82 13.43
CA PHE A 216 19.18 8.96 12.51
C PHE A 216 19.71 9.78 11.34
N ASP A 217 20.96 9.51 10.95
CA ASP A 217 21.60 10.13 9.80
C ASP A 217 21.36 9.29 8.54
N PHE A 218 20.42 9.73 7.71
CA PHE A 218 20.00 9.00 6.51
C PHE A 218 20.93 9.29 5.34
N GLU A 219 21.48 8.24 4.73
CA GLU A 219 22.34 8.37 3.55
C GLU A 219 21.62 9.12 2.42
N GLY A 220 22.26 10.18 1.91
CA GLY A 220 21.72 11.03 0.85
C GLY A 220 20.69 12.08 1.29
N VAL A 221 20.27 12.10 2.56
CA VAL A 221 19.30 13.07 3.10
C VAL A 221 19.88 13.88 4.27
N GLY A 222 20.64 13.23 5.16
CA GLY A 222 21.18 13.82 6.39
C GLY A 222 20.36 13.49 7.64
N PRO A 223 20.64 14.15 8.78
CA PRO A 223 20.03 13.84 10.06
C PRO A 223 18.53 14.19 10.10
N LYS A 224 17.71 13.23 10.53
CA LYS A 224 16.27 13.41 10.74
C LYS A 224 15.81 12.79 12.06
N ASN A 225 14.78 13.39 12.64
CA ASN A 225 14.01 12.76 13.71
C ASN A 225 13.08 11.73 13.12
N MET A 226 13.06 10.54 13.72
CA MET A 226 12.15 9.46 13.37
C MET A 226 11.42 8.95 14.60
N TYR A 227 10.21 8.47 14.40
CA TYR A 227 9.29 8.06 15.45
C TYR A 227 8.88 6.62 15.25
N LEU A 228 8.80 5.86 16.33
CA LEU A 228 8.32 4.48 16.29
C LEU A 228 6.83 4.49 15.96
N MET A 229 6.42 3.67 14.99
CA MET A 229 5.03 3.52 14.58
C MET A 229 4.69 2.04 14.35
N TYR A 230 3.39 1.76 14.25
CA TYR A 230 2.92 0.51 13.66
C TYR A 230 2.97 0.58 12.14
N HIS A 231 3.33 -0.52 11.48
CA HIS A 231 3.23 -0.66 10.04
C HIS A 231 2.89 -2.10 9.65
N GLU A 232 2.16 -2.28 8.56
CA GLU A 232 1.50 -3.54 8.21
C GLU A 232 2.44 -4.72 7.94
N GLU A 233 3.61 -4.51 7.31
CA GLU A 233 4.53 -5.61 6.97
C GLU A 233 5.08 -6.28 8.22
N LEU A 234 5.09 -5.62 9.38
CA LEU A 234 5.51 -6.23 10.63
C LEU A 234 4.69 -7.50 10.91
N GLU A 235 3.38 -7.49 10.64
CA GLU A 235 2.51 -8.66 10.85
C GLU A 235 2.91 -9.84 9.96
N SER A 236 3.20 -9.58 8.69
CA SER A 236 3.65 -10.63 7.77
C SER A 236 5.06 -11.12 8.10
N LEU A 237 5.99 -10.22 8.41
CA LEU A 237 7.40 -10.55 8.63
C LEU A 237 7.62 -11.36 9.90
N VAL A 238 6.95 -11.02 11.00
CA VAL A 238 7.06 -11.82 12.24
C VAL A 238 6.45 -13.21 12.07
N ARG A 239 5.41 -13.34 11.24
CA ARG A 239 4.79 -14.63 10.91
C ARG A 239 5.71 -15.52 10.07
N PHE A 240 6.37 -14.96 9.05
CA PHE A 240 7.22 -15.71 8.11
C PHE A 240 8.70 -15.82 8.54
N ILE A 241 9.08 -15.12 9.61
CA ILE A 241 10.39 -15.20 10.27
C ILE A 241 10.14 -15.41 11.77
N PRO A 242 9.74 -16.63 12.19
CA PRO A 242 9.35 -16.91 13.57
C PRO A 242 10.51 -16.79 14.57
N GLU A 243 11.75 -16.75 14.10
CA GLU A 243 12.93 -16.55 14.94
C GLU A 243 13.14 -15.09 15.38
N MET A 244 12.27 -14.17 14.91
CA MET A 244 12.40 -12.75 15.18
C MET A 244 12.04 -12.42 16.62
N GLN A 245 13.00 -11.81 17.32
CA GLN A 245 12.87 -11.34 18.69
C GLN A 245 12.39 -9.89 18.74
N ARG A 246 12.67 -9.08 17.71
CA ARG A 246 12.21 -7.69 17.65
C ARG A 246 11.98 -7.24 16.21
N ALA A 247 10.85 -6.58 15.96
CA ALA A 247 10.56 -5.93 14.68
C ALA A 247 9.96 -4.55 14.95
N ARG A 248 10.52 -3.50 14.35
CA ARG A 248 10.10 -2.10 14.53
C ARG A 248 10.04 -1.39 13.20
N PHE A 249 9.12 -0.43 13.09
CA PHE A 249 9.03 0.49 11.97
C PHE A 249 9.19 1.92 12.48
N TRP A 250 9.98 2.71 11.76
CA TRP A 250 10.29 4.09 12.09
C TRP A 250 10.00 4.98 10.90
N MET A 251 9.36 6.11 11.15
CA MET A 251 9.06 7.08 10.09
C MET A 251 9.55 8.47 10.50
N THR A 252 10.11 9.21 9.55
CA THR A 252 10.55 10.59 9.81
C THR A 252 9.38 11.55 9.85
N PHE A 253 9.33 12.39 10.89
CA PHE A 253 8.50 13.59 10.92
C PHE A 253 9.32 14.78 11.38
N GLY A 254 9.19 15.89 10.68
CA GLY A 254 9.78 17.15 11.12
C GLY A 254 8.99 17.73 12.30
N ASP A 255 9.69 18.39 13.23
CA ASP A 255 9.07 19.02 14.40
C ASP A 255 7.94 20.00 14.00
N ALA A 256 8.12 20.71 12.88
CA ALA A 256 7.09 21.60 12.32
C ALA A 256 5.81 20.82 11.94
N TYR A 257 5.94 19.66 11.28
CA TYR A 257 4.79 18.85 10.89
C TYR A 257 4.00 18.38 12.12
N ILE A 258 4.69 17.93 13.18
CA ILE A 258 4.06 17.50 14.44
C ILE A 258 3.36 18.65 15.16
N ASN A 259 3.98 19.85 15.16
CA ASN A 259 3.35 21.03 15.74
C ASN A 259 2.06 21.41 15.01
N HIS A 260 2.06 21.42 13.67
CA HIS A 260 0.86 21.70 12.89
C HIS A 260 -0.23 20.65 13.15
N LEU A 261 0.12 19.37 13.18
CA LEU A 261 -0.83 18.30 13.49
C LEU A 261 -1.46 18.47 14.87
N THR A 262 -0.64 18.76 15.88
CA THR A 262 -1.11 19.01 17.25
C THR A 262 -2.07 20.19 17.30
N VAL A 263 -1.79 21.28 16.58
CA VAL A 263 -2.70 22.43 16.48
C VAL A 263 -4.02 22.02 15.83
N LEU A 264 -3.98 21.31 14.69
CA LEU A 264 -5.18 20.84 14.00
C LEU A 264 -6.05 19.95 14.90
N GLN A 265 -5.43 19.07 15.70
CA GLN A 265 -6.14 18.23 16.67
C GLN A 265 -6.82 19.07 17.75
N ASN A 266 -6.10 20.04 18.32
CA ASN A 266 -6.61 20.88 19.40
C ASN A 266 -7.82 21.73 18.97
N VAL A 267 -7.91 22.08 17.68
CA VAL A 267 -9.05 22.83 17.12
C VAL A 267 -10.13 21.95 16.49
N GLY A 268 -10.00 20.61 16.59
CA GLY A 268 -11.02 19.66 16.10
C GLY A 268 -11.06 19.47 14.59
N MET A 269 -9.97 19.75 13.87
CA MET A 269 -9.87 19.62 12.40
C MET A 269 -9.31 18.26 11.94
N THR A 270 -9.29 17.27 12.83
CA THR A 270 -8.69 15.94 12.61
C THR A 270 -9.68 14.79 12.83
N ARG A 271 -10.98 15.06 12.72
CA ARG A 271 -12.06 14.08 12.86
C ARG A 271 -12.86 14.00 11.58
#